data_AF-A0A355DGI8-F1
#
_entry.id   AF-A0A355DGI8-F1
#
_cell.length_a   1.000
_cell.length_b   1.000
_cell.length_c   1.000
_cell.angle_alpha   90.00
_cell.angle_beta   90.00
_cell.angle_gamma   90.00
#
_symmetry.space_group_name_H-M   'P 1'
#
loop_
_entity.id
_entity.type
_entity.pdbx_description
1 polymer ?
#
loop_
_entity_poly.entity_id
_entity_poly.type
_entity_poly.pdbx_seq_one_letter_code
_entity_poly.pdbx_strand_id
1 'polypeptide(L)' 'MSAIAEVLAAMGHTVTGSDLKHSAGIDRLTALGVSVSVGHDAANLGAADLVARSTAIPDGNTECVAA' A
#
# COMPACT_ATOMS: atom_id res chain seq x y z
N MET A 1 -3.60 -5.39 5.39
CA MET A 1 -2.92 -4.15 5.82
C MET A 1 -3.85 -2.93 5.87
N SER A 2 -5.09 -3.00 5.36
CA SER A 2 -5.99 -1.85 5.25
C SER A 2 -6.28 -1.13 6.58
N ALA A 3 -6.47 -1.84 7.69
CA ALA A 3 -6.76 -1.21 8.99
C ALA A 3 -5.65 -0.23 9.44
N ILE A 4 -4.38 -0.56 9.21
CA ILE A 4 -3.26 0.34 9.56
C ILE A 4 -3.23 1.55 8.62
N ALA A 5 -3.43 1.31 7.32
CA ALA A 5 -3.50 2.38 6.32
C ALA A 5 -4.64 3.36 6.58
N GLU A 6 -5.82 2.86 6.98
CA GLU A 6 -6.98 3.68 7.36
C GLU A 6 -6.65 4.60 8.55
N VAL A 7 -6.00 4.06 9.60
CA VAL A 7 -5.61 4.85 10.78
C VAL A 7 -4.58 5.91 10.41
N LEU A 8 -3.54 5.55 9.64
CA LEU A 8 -2.51 6.51 9.22
C LEU A 8 -3.09 7.63 8.34
N ALA A 9 -3.99 7.29 7.42
CA ALA A 9 -4.69 8.28 6.61
C ALA A 9 -5.56 9.20 7.48
N ALA A 10 -6.30 8.66 8.46
CA ALA A 10 -7.09 9.44 9.40
C ALA A 10 -6.24 10.36 10.32
N MET A 11 -4.99 9.97 10.60
CA MET A 11 -4.01 10.79 11.30
C MET A 11 -3.40 11.90 10.43
N GLY A 12 -3.75 11.97 9.14
CA GLY A 12 -3.27 12.99 8.20
C GLY A 12 -1.96 12.65 7.50
N HIS A 13 -1.49 11.41 7.59
CA HIS A 13 -0.32 10.97 6.83
C HIS A 13 -0.69 10.68 5.38
N THR A 14 0.25 10.91 4.46
CA THR A 14 0.14 10.43 3.08
C THR A 14 0.39 8.93 3.06
N VAL A 15 -0.62 8.17 2.66
CA VAL A 15 -0.55 6.71 2.56
C VAL A 15 -0.83 6.31 1.12
N THR A 16 0.00 5.40 0.61
CA THR A 16 -0.20 4.69 -0.65
C THR A 16 -0.07 3.20 -0.42
N GLY A 17 -0.48 2.38 -1.39
CA GLY A 17 -0.28 0.94 -1.29
C GLY A 17 -0.46 0.20 -2.61
N SER A 18 -0.18 -1.08 -2.57
CA SER A 18 -0.37 -2.02 -3.67
C SER A 18 -0.97 -3.32 -3.14
N ASP A 19 -1.72 -4.04 -3.97
CA ASP A 19 -2.13 -5.42 -3.69
C ASP A 19 -2.26 -6.20 -5.01
N LEU A 20 -2.16 -7.53 -4.97
CA LEU A 20 -2.27 -8.36 -6.19
C LEU A 20 -3.68 -8.33 -6.80
N LYS A 21 -4.70 -8.12 -5.98
CA LYS A 21 -6.10 -8.22 -6.40
C LYS A 21 -6.92 -7.11 -5.78
N HIS A 22 -7.91 -6.67 -6.55
CA HIS A 22 -8.93 -5.77 -6.05
C HIS A 22 -9.69 -6.41 -4.87
N SER A 23 -10.03 -5.61 -3.86
CA SER A 23 -10.80 -6.07 -2.69
C SER A 23 -11.63 -4.94 -2.07
N ALA A 24 -12.62 -5.30 -1.25
CA ALA A 24 -13.41 -4.32 -0.48
C ALA A 24 -12.57 -3.50 0.51
N GLY A 25 -11.34 -3.94 0.83
CA GLY A 25 -10.38 -3.14 1.59
C GLY A 25 -9.84 -1.98 0.75
N ILE A 26 -9.57 -2.23 -0.53
CA ILE A 26 -9.12 -1.20 -1.49
C ILE A 26 -10.22 -0.17 -1.71
N ASP A 27 -11.46 -0.61 -1.93
CA ASP A 27 -12.60 0.31 -2.10
C ASP A 27 -12.72 1.32 -0.95
N ARG A 28 -12.58 0.84 0.29
CA ARG A 28 -12.65 1.67 1.49
C ARG A 28 -11.48 2.65 1.57
N LEU A 29 -10.26 2.19 1.32
CA LEU A 29 -9.06 3.04 1.31
C LEU A 29 -9.16 4.13 0.24
N THR A 30 -9.58 3.77 -0.97
CA THR A 30 -9.79 4.71 -2.08
C THR A 30 -10.85 5.75 -1.72
N ALA A 31 -11.95 5.34 -1.07
CA ALA A 31 -12.98 6.27 -0.59
C ALA A 31 -12.47 7.25 0.49
N LEU A 32 -11.41 6.87 1.23
CA LEU A 32 -10.71 7.75 2.18
C LEU A 32 -9.61 8.59 1.53
N GLY A 33 -9.44 8.51 0.20
CA GLY A 33 -8.43 9.25 -0.56
C GLY A 33 -7.04 8.61 -0.57
N VAL A 34 -6.90 7.37 -0.08
CA VAL A 34 -5.65 6.61 -0.15
C VAL A 34 -5.48 6.07 -1.57
N SER A 35 -4.33 6.30 -2.18
CA SER A 35 -4.03 5.79 -3.52
C SER A 35 -3.54 4.35 -3.43
N VAL A 36 -4.27 3.42 -4.03
CA VAL A 36 -3.92 2.00 -4.03
C VAL A 36 -3.86 1.45 -5.46
N SER A 37 -2.74 0.83 -5.82
CA SER A 37 -2.52 0.15 -7.10
C SER A 37 -2.88 -1.34 -7.01
N VAL A 38 -3.40 -1.90 -8.11
CA VAL A 38 -3.54 -3.36 -8.26
C VAL A 38 -2.40 -3.89 -9.11
N GLY A 39 -1.65 -4.86 -8.57
CA GLY A 39 -0.38 -5.34 -9.10
C GLY A 39 0.81 -4.71 -8.39
N HIS A 40 1.88 -5.49 -8.24
CA HIS A 40 3.13 -5.00 -7.64
C HIS A 40 4.07 -4.47 -8.73
N ASP A 41 4.58 -3.27 -8.53
CA ASP A 41 5.53 -2.60 -9.41
C ASP A 41 6.43 -1.71 -8.55
N ALA A 42 7.74 -1.72 -8.78
CA ALA A 42 8.67 -0.86 -8.06
C ALA A 42 8.28 0.64 -8.17
N ALA A 43 7.64 1.05 -9.27
CA ALA A 43 7.13 2.40 -9.45
C ALA A 43 6.03 2.79 -8.44
N ASN A 44 5.34 1.83 -7.82
CA ASN A 44 4.32 2.10 -6.80
C ASN A 44 4.90 2.70 -5.52
N LEU A 45 6.21 2.53 -5.25
CA LEU A 45 6.87 3.11 -4.07
C LEU A 45 6.90 4.64 -4.12
N GLY A 46 7.04 5.22 -5.31
CA GLY A 46 7.18 6.66 -5.49
C GLY A 46 8.27 7.25 -4.59
N ALA A 47 7.88 8.15 -3.69
CA ALA A 47 8.75 8.80 -2.70
C ALA A 47 8.41 8.40 -1.25
N ALA A 48 8.00 7.15 -1.03
CA ALA A 48 7.64 6.66 0.29
C ALA A 48 8.82 6.72 1.27
N ASP A 49 8.62 7.33 2.44
CA ASP A 49 9.62 7.38 3.51
C ASP A 49 9.75 6.04 4.27
N LEU A 50 8.67 5.27 4.32
CA LEU A 50 8.57 4.01 5.05
C LEU A 50 7.73 3.01 4.27
N VAL A 51 8.19 1.75 4.22
CA VAL A 51 7.47 0.65 3.58
C VAL A 51 7.08 -0.40 4.62
N ALA A 52 5.78 -0.70 4.69
CA ALA A 52 5.24 -1.77 5.51
C ALA A 52 4.68 -2.87 4.62
N ARG A 53 5.11 -4.12 4.85
CA ARG A 53 4.61 -5.29 4.12
C ARG A 53 4.00 -6.31 5.07
N SER A 54 3.06 -7.10 4.55
CA SER A 54 2.60 -8.29 5.27
C SER A 54 3.60 -9.44 5.14
N THR A 55 3.53 -10.42 6.03
CA THR A 55 4.35 -11.64 5.94
C THR A 55 4.05 -12.50 4.70
N ALA A 56 2.93 -12.25 4.01
CA ALA A 56 2.59 -12.91 2.76
C ALA A 56 3.33 -12.32 1.54
N ILE A 57 4.00 -11.18 1.69
CA ILE A 57 4.81 -10.59 0.62
C ILE A 57 6.22 -11.20 0.65
N PRO A 58 6.65 -11.90 -0.41
CA PRO A 58 7.97 -12.52 -0.46
C PRO A 58 9.08 -11.46 -0.60
N ASP A 59 10.30 -11.82 -0.20
CA ASP A 59 11.47 -10.94 -0.31
C ASP A 59 11.81 -10.55 -1.75
N GLY A 60 11.46 -11.39 -2.73
CA GLY A 60 11.64 -11.10 -4.15
C GLY A 60 10.58 -10.17 -4.76
N ASN A 61 9.67 -9.60 -3.97
CA ASN A 61 8.70 -8.63 -4.46
C ASN A 61 9.43 -7.38 -4.96
N THR A 62 9.05 -6.88 -6.14
CA THR A 62 9.69 -5.74 -6.81
C THR A 62 9.70 -4.47 -5.96
N GLU A 63 8.68 -4.23 -5.15
CA GLU A 63 8.59 -3.09 -4.23
C GLU A 63 9.44 -3.30 -2.98
N CYS A 64 9.62 -4.54 -2.51
CA CYS A 64 10.49 -4.81 -1.36
C CYS A 64 11.97 -4.70 -1.72
N VAL A 65 12.34 -5.04 -2.96
CA VAL A 65 13.73 -4.98 -3.44
C VAL A 65 14.15 -3.54 -3.77
N ALA A 66 13.19 -2.69 -4.15
CA ALA A 66 13.47 -1.30 -4.54
C ALA A 66 13.41 -0.28 -3.39
N ALA A 67 12.84 -0.66 -2.24
CA ALA A 67 12.74 0.15 -1.02
C ALA A 67 14.03 0.14 -0.20
#